data_AF-A0A0G1W8F6-F1
#
_entry.id   AF-A0A0G1W8F6-F1
#
_cell.length_a   1.000
_cell.length_b   1.000
_cell.length_c   1.000
_cell.angle_alpha   90.00
_cell.angle_beta   90.00
_cell.angle_gamma   90.00
#
_symmetry.space_group_name_H-M   'P 1'
#
loop_
_entity.id
_entity.type
_entity.pdbx_description
1 polymer ?
#
loop_
_entity_poly.entity_id
_entity_poly.type
_entity_poly.pdbx_seq_one_letter_code
_entity_poly.pdbx_strand_id
1 'polypeptide(L)'
;MIKKWQNITSKIEPWWTLVGAPVIQEFIFRFVPYQIYVAYGGFYTVGIVSSILFAAIHWYFGRWFVLYALVGGFIAWFVMVSYGLLWAVILHVVANVVLLRLGVLQKVKEKSPQKGK
;
A
#
# COMPACT_ATOMS: atom_id res chain seq x y z
N MET A 1 -29.03 5.38 -15.44
CA MET A 1 -28.04 4.35 -15.04
C MET A 1 -26.68 4.93 -14.67
N ILE A 2 -26.05 5.75 -15.52
CA ILE A 2 -24.69 6.30 -15.31
C ILE A 2 -24.51 6.99 -13.94
N LYS A 3 -25.45 7.85 -13.52
CA LYS A 3 -25.40 8.53 -12.20
C LYS A 3 -25.49 7.59 -10.99
N LYS A 4 -26.21 6.47 -11.11
CA LYS A 4 -26.39 5.49 -10.02
C LYS A 4 -25.10 4.68 -9.82
N TRP A 5 -24.44 4.30 -10.92
CA TRP A 5 -23.14 3.64 -10.89
C TRP A 5 -22.03 4.56 -10.36
N GLN A 6 -21.98 5.82 -10.80
CA GLN A 6 -21.02 6.81 -10.29
C GLN A 6 -21.15 7.07 -8.78
N ASN A 7 -22.38 7.08 -8.25
CA ASN A 7 -22.61 7.24 -6.80
C ASN A 7 -22.21 6.03 -5.96
N ILE A 8 -22.20 4.83 -6.56
CA ILE A 8 -21.77 3.60 -5.89
C ILE A 8 -20.25 3.53 -5.91
N THR A 9 -19.62 3.79 -7.06
CA THR A 9 -18.16 3.78 -7.19
C THR A 9 -17.50 4.86 -6.34
N SER A 10 -18.10 6.05 -6.23
CA SER A 10 -17.57 7.14 -5.39
C SER A 10 -17.58 6.84 -3.89
N LYS A 11 -18.49 5.97 -3.42
CA LYS A 11 -18.56 5.52 -2.03
C LYS A 11 -17.65 4.32 -1.74
N ILE A 12 -17.39 3.48 -2.75
CA ILE A 12 -16.53 2.29 -2.64
C ILE A 12 -15.04 2.67 -2.73
N GLU A 13 -14.69 3.65 -3.57
CA GLU A 13 -13.29 4.09 -3.78
C GLU A 13 -12.55 4.40 -2.46
N PRO A 14 -13.11 5.16 -1.50
CA PRO A 14 -12.41 5.46 -0.26
C PRO A 14 -12.11 4.21 0.56
N TRP A 15 -13.06 3.29 0.68
CA TRP A 15 -12.89 2.04 1.43
C TRP A 15 -11.92 1.09 0.74
N TRP A 16 -11.96 1.03 -0.59
CA TRP A 16 -11.02 0.25 -1.37
C TRP A 16 -9.59 0.76 -1.21
N THR A 17 -9.36 2.06 -1.38
CA THR A 17 -8.03 2.67 -1.23
C THR A 17 -7.50 2.58 0.20
N LEU A 18 -8.38 2.72 1.20
CA LEU A 18 -7.97 2.72 2.61
C LEU A 18 -7.79 1.32 3.18
N VAL A 19 -8.54 0.31 2.73
CA VAL A 19 -8.57 -1.02 3.36
C VAL A 19 -8.34 -2.15 2.36
N GLY A 20 -9.09 -2.19 1.26
CA GLY A 20 -8.99 -3.29 0.29
C GLY A 20 -7.61 -3.41 -0.38
N ALA A 21 -7.07 -2.30 -0.86
CA ALA A 21 -5.76 -2.25 -1.48
C ALA A 21 -4.63 -2.61 -0.50
N PRO A 22 -4.56 -2.06 0.74
CA PRO A 22 -3.61 -2.51 1.75
C PRO A 22 -3.64 -4.01 2.04
N VAL A 23 -4.82 -4.64 2.13
CA VAL A 23 -4.91 -6.09 2.37
C VAL A 23 -4.21 -6.88 1.27
N ILE A 24 -4.47 -6.55 0.00
CA ILE A 24 -3.84 -7.23 -1.14
C ILE A 24 -2.34 -6.93 -1.18
N GLN A 25 -1.95 -5.68 -0.94
CA GLN A 25 -0.55 -5.27 -0.94
C GLN A 25 0.23 -5.99 0.15
N GLU A 26 -0.26 -6.05 1.40
CA GLU A 26 0.44 -6.76 2.46
C GLU A 26 0.44 -8.29 2.23
N PHE A 27 -0.60 -8.86 1.60
CA PHE A 27 -0.57 -10.26 1.21
C PHE A 27 0.58 -10.55 0.22
N ILE A 28 0.70 -9.75 -0.84
CA ILE A 28 1.72 -9.95 -1.88
C ILE A 28 3.12 -9.60 -1.38
N PHE A 29 3.29 -8.47 -0.70
CA PHE A 29 4.61 -7.94 -0.33
C PHE A 29 5.03 -8.29 1.09
N ARG A 30 4.19 -8.92 1.92
CA ARG A 30 4.61 -9.44 3.23
C ARG A 30 4.38 -10.92 3.34
N PHE A 31 3.14 -11.37 3.16
CA PHE A 31 2.83 -12.77 3.45
C PHE A 31 3.58 -13.74 2.54
N VAL A 32 3.61 -13.48 1.23
CA VAL A 32 4.37 -14.33 0.28
C VAL A 32 5.88 -14.32 0.57
N PRO A 33 6.55 -13.15 0.72
CA PRO A 33 7.95 -13.10 1.16
C PRO A 33 8.19 -13.74 2.54
N TYR A 34 7.25 -13.63 3.46
CA TYR A 34 7.34 -14.27 4.77
C TYR A 34 7.41 -15.79 4.65
N GLN A 35 6.66 -16.41 3.74
CA GLN A 35 6.78 -17.85 3.47
C GLN A 35 8.19 -18.21 2.97
N ILE A 36 8.77 -17.38 2.10
CA ILE A 36 10.16 -17.57 1.62
C ILE A 36 11.14 -17.46 2.80
N TYR A 37 10.97 -16.46 3.66
CA TYR A 37 11.79 -16.27 4.85
C TYR A 37 11.69 -17.46 5.83
N VAL A 38 10.49 -17.98 6.08
CA VAL A 38 10.31 -19.14 6.96
C VAL A 38 11.00 -20.39 6.38
N ALA A 39 10.96 -20.56 5.05
CA ALA A 39 11.55 -21.72 4.39
C ALA A 39 13.08 -21.63 4.25
N TYR A 40 13.63 -20.44 3.96
CA TYR A 40 15.03 -20.27 3.54
C TYR A 40 15.83 -19.26 4.38
N GLY A 41 15.22 -18.60 5.36
CA GLY A 41 15.83 -17.55 6.16
C GLY A 41 16.02 -16.23 5.40
N GLY A 42 17.05 -15.47 5.77
CA GLY A 42 17.40 -14.22 5.07
C GLY A 42 16.50 -13.02 5.40
N PHE A 43 16.29 -12.76 6.69
CA PHE A 43 15.42 -11.66 7.18
C PHE A 43 15.65 -10.33 6.46
N TYR A 44 16.90 -9.86 6.39
CA TYR A 44 17.23 -8.58 5.76
C TYR A 44 17.06 -8.62 4.25
N THR A 45 17.59 -9.65 3.59
CA THR A 45 17.53 -9.78 2.14
C THR A 45 16.10 -9.82 1.63
N VAL A 46 15.26 -10.70 2.21
CA VAL A 46 13.86 -10.85 1.82
C VAL A 46 13.08 -9.57 2.12
N GLY A 47 13.29 -8.97 3.30
CA GLY A 47 12.64 -7.74 3.71
C GLY A 47 12.99 -6.55 2.79
N ILE A 48 14.28 -6.37 2.48
CA ILE A 48 14.75 -5.28 1.62
C ILE A 48 14.23 -5.46 0.19
N VAL A 49 14.37 -6.65 -0.39
CA VAL A 49 13.91 -6.94 -1.76
C VAL A 49 12.41 -6.70 -1.88
N SER A 50 11.62 -7.23 -0.93
CA SER A 50 10.17 -7.02 -0.96
C SER A 50 9.79 -5.54 -0.80
N SER A 51 10.51 -4.81 0.04
CA SER A 51 10.28 -3.37 0.25
C SER A 51 10.64 -2.53 -0.97
N ILE A 52 11.67 -2.92 -1.72
CA ILE A 52 12.03 -2.28 -3.00
C ILE A 52 10.91 -2.51 -4.02
N LEU A 53 10.42 -3.74 -4.17
CA LEU A 53 9.32 -4.05 -5.10
C LEU A 53 8.04 -3.29 -4.72
N PHE A 54 7.73 -3.23 -3.43
CA PHE A 54 6.61 -2.45 -2.91
C PHE A 54 6.76 -0.95 -3.22
N ALA A 55 7.95 -0.37 -3.04
CA ALA A 55 8.21 1.03 -3.38
C ALA A 55 8.10 1.30 -4.88
N ALA A 56 8.57 0.37 -5.71
CA ALA A 56 8.58 0.51 -7.17
C ALA A 56 7.16 0.66 -7.75
N ILE A 57 6.19 -0.12 -7.25
CA ILE A 57 4.80 0.01 -7.71
C ILE A 57 4.16 1.35 -7.34
N HIS A 58 4.76 2.12 -6.43
CA HIS A 58 4.30 3.45 -6.01
C HIS A 58 5.02 4.60 -6.72
N TRP A 59 5.84 4.32 -7.75
CA TRP A 59 6.59 5.34 -8.47
C TRP A 59 5.75 6.51 -8.99
N TYR A 60 4.49 6.25 -9.39
CA TYR A 60 3.57 7.26 -9.91
C TYR A 60 3.17 8.34 -8.88
N PHE A 61 3.40 8.11 -7.58
CA PHE A 61 3.22 9.12 -6.53
C PHE A 61 4.41 10.09 -6.40
N GLY A 62 5.52 9.83 -7.11
CA GLY A 62 6.73 10.66 -7.10
C GLY A 62 7.80 10.20 -6.11
N ARG A 63 9.02 10.73 -6.28
CA ARG A 63 10.25 10.25 -5.60
C ARG A 63 10.18 10.25 -4.08
N TRP A 64 9.55 11.27 -3.48
CA TRP A 64 9.37 11.31 -2.03
C TRP A 64 8.50 10.15 -1.52
N PHE A 65 7.41 9.84 -2.23
CA PHE A 65 6.52 8.76 -1.86
C PHE A 65 7.19 7.39 -2.03
N VAL A 66 8.05 7.22 -3.03
CA VAL A 66 8.85 6.00 -3.22
C VAL A 66 9.76 5.76 -2.02
N LEU A 67 10.45 6.79 -1.52
CA LEU A 67 11.28 6.67 -0.32
C LEU A 67 10.43 6.35 0.91
N TYR A 68 9.29 7.02 1.06
CA TYR A 68 8.32 6.73 2.11
C TYR A 68 7.84 5.27 2.07
N ALA A 69 7.45 4.78 0.89
CA ALA A 69 6.98 3.42 0.67
C ALA A 69 8.07 2.38 0.89
N LEU A 70 9.33 2.68 0.55
CA LEU A 70 10.47 1.80 0.82
C LEU A 70 10.68 1.62 2.32
N VAL A 71 10.77 2.73 3.07
CA VAL A 71 10.98 2.70 4.53
C VAL A 71 9.76 2.10 5.23
N GLY A 72 8.56 2.55 4.89
CA GLY A 72 7.31 2.03 5.44
C GLY A 72 7.13 0.55 5.14
N GLY A 73 7.50 0.11 3.94
CA GLY A 73 7.46 -1.29 3.56
C GLY A 73 8.42 -2.16 4.37
N PHE A 74 9.60 -1.62 4.68
CA PHE A 74 10.56 -2.33 5.52
C PHE A 74 10.11 -2.38 6.99
N ILE A 75 9.48 -1.33 7.50
CA ILE A 75 8.84 -1.35 8.83
C ILE A 75 7.71 -2.39 8.87
N ALA A 76 6.86 -2.42 7.84
CA ALA A 76 5.78 -3.41 7.73
C ALA A 76 6.32 -4.84 7.63
N TRP A 77 7.51 -5.05 7.06
CA TRP A 77 8.22 -6.33 7.10
C TRP A 77 8.59 -6.76 8.52
N PHE A 78 9.20 -5.87 9.32
CA PHE A 78 9.47 -6.16 10.74
C PHE A 78 8.20 -6.53 11.50
N VAL A 79 7.11 -5.80 11.24
CA VAL A 79 5.81 -6.05 11.88
C VAL A 79 5.22 -7.39 11.44
N MET A 80 5.29 -7.74 10.15
CA MET A 80 4.85 -9.04 9.66
C MET A 80 5.60 -10.18 10.35
N VAL A 81 6.93 -10.10 10.44
CA VAL A 81 7.74 -11.17 11.03
C VAL A 81 7.48 -11.29 12.54
N SER A 82 7.25 -10.16 13.23
CA SER A 82 7.11 -10.14 14.70
C SER A 82 5.69 -10.42 15.18
N TYR A 83 4.68 -10.00 14.42
CA TYR A 83 3.28 -9.97 14.87
C TYR A 83 2.30 -10.59 13.85
N GLY A 84 2.71 -10.79 12.60
CA GLY A 84 1.89 -11.40 11.56
C GLY A 84 1.10 -10.42 10.69
N LEU A 85 0.37 -10.99 9.72
CA LEU A 85 -0.25 -10.25 8.61
C LEU A 85 -1.28 -9.22 9.07
N LEU A 86 -2.09 -9.55 10.07
CA LEU A 86 -3.13 -8.64 10.56
C LEU A 86 -2.54 -7.31 11.03
N TRP A 87 -1.42 -7.35 11.77
CA TRP A 87 -0.76 -6.15 12.27
C TRP A 87 -0.08 -5.34 11.18
N ALA A 88 0.50 -6.01 10.18
CA ALA A 88 1.04 -5.33 9.00
C ALA A 88 -0.07 -4.59 8.22
N VAL A 89 -1.23 -5.23 8.05
CA VAL A 89 -2.41 -4.61 7.43
C VAL A 89 -2.90 -3.42 8.23
N ILE A 90 -3.07 -3.55 9.55
CA ILE A 90 -3.52 -2.45 10.42
C ILE A 90 -2.56 -1.25 10.31
N LEU A 91 -1.25 -1.49 10.37
CA LEU A 91 -0.25 -0.45 10.22
C LEU A 91 -0.39 0.29 8.88
N HIS A 92 -0.55 -0.45 7.79
CA HIS A 92 -0.70 0.12 6.46
C HIS A 92 -2.01 0.93 6.34
N VAL A 93 -3.14 0.40 6.82
CA VAL A 93 -4.42 1.13 6.84
C VAL A 93 -4.28 2.44 7.61
N VAL A 94 -3.65 2.43 8.79
CA VAL A 94 -3.40 3.64 9.59
C VAL A 94 -2.52 4.63 8.83
N ALA A 95 -1.45 4.17 8.19
CA ALA A 95 -0.58 5.01 7.36
C ALA A 95 -1.37 5.68 6.22
N ASN A 96 -2.23 4.95 5.52
CA ASN A 96 -3.07 5.50 4.46
C ASN A 96 -4.09 6.52 4.99
N VAL A 97 -4.67 6.30 6.17
CA VAL A 97 -5.56 7.29 6.82
C VAL A 97 -4.81 8.59 7.12
N VAL A 98 -3.57 8.50 7.64
CA VAL A 98 -2.72 9.67 7.90
C VAL A 98 -2.42 10.41 6.60
N LEU A 99 -1.98 9.71 5.56
CA LEU A 99 -1.68 10.30 4.25
C LEU A 99 -2.91 10.94 3.60
N LEU A 100 -4.09 10.35 3.78
CA LEU A 100 -5.35 10.93 3.31
C LEU A 100 -5.66 12.24 4.03
N ARG A 101 -5.52 12.28 5.37
CA ARG A 101 -5.74 13.49 6.17
C ARG A 101 -4.75 14.61 5.83
N LEU A 102 -3.54 14.26 5.42
CA LEU A 102 -2.53 15.21 4.94
C LEU A 102 -2.73 15.64 3.48
N GLY A 103 -3.78 15.14 2.80
CA GLY A 103 -4.11 15.50 1.42
C GLY A 103 -3.17 14.90 0.35
N VAL A 104 -2.25 14.01 0.73
CA VAL A 104 -1.28 13.39 -0.20
C VAL A 104 -2.00 12.49 -1.19
N LEU A 105 -2.94 11.67 -0.70
CA LEU A 105 -3.72 10.75 -1.54
C LEU A 105 -4.77 11.49 -2.40
N GLN A 106 -5.23 12.68 -2.00
CA GLN A 106 -6.15 13.50 -2.78
C GLN A 106 -5.47 14.17 -3.99
N LYS A 107 -4.25 14.69 -3.80
CA LYS A 107 -3.47 15.37 -4.85
C LYS A 107 -3.11 14.46 -6.05
N VAL A 108 -3.11 13.14 -5.86
CA VAL A 108 -2.79 12.17 -6.92
C VAL A 108 -4.01 11.90 -7.81
N LYS A 109 -5.22 11.95 -7.25
CA LYS A 109 -6.46 11.85 -8.02
C LYS A 109 -6.63 13.03 -8.98
N GLU A 110 -6.22 14.22 -8.58
CA GLU A 110 -6.31 15.45 -9.39
C GLU A 110 -5.23 15.55 -10.48
N LYS A 111 -4.07 14.92 -10.31
CA LYS A 111 -2.99 14.89 -11.33
C LYS A 111 -3.18 13.85 -12.42
N SER A 112 -4.15 12.94 -12.28
CA SER A 112 -4.56 12.08 -13.39
C SER A 112 -5.29 12.95 -14.40
N PRO A 113 -4.84 13.07 -15.67
CA PRO A 113 -5.55 13.88 -16.64
C PRO A 113 -6.99 13.38 -16.68
N GLN A 114 -7.94 14.27 -16.36
CA GLN A 114 -9.30 14.09 -16.85
C GLN A 114 -9.15 13.96 -18.36
N LYS A 115 -9.23 12.73 -18.88
CA LYS A 115 -9.44 12.53 -20.31
C LYS A 115 -10.67 13.38 -20.62
N GLY A 116 -10.40 14.45 -21.36
CA GLY A 116 -11.36 15.48 -21.68
C GLY A 116 -12.61 14.87 -22.29
N LYS A 117 -13.71 15.56 -22.01
CA LYS A 117 -15.01 15.44 -22.65
C LYS A 117 -14.90 15.24 -24.16
#